data_AF-J2K6R2-F1
#
_entry.id   AF-J2K6R2-F1
#
_cell.length_a   1.000
_cell.length_b   1.000
_cell.length_c   1.000
_cell.angle_alpha   90.00
_cell.angle_beta   90.00
_cell.angle_gamma   90.00
#
_symmetry.space_group_name_H-M   'P 1'
#
loop_
_entity.id
_entity.type
_entity.pdbx_description
1 polymer ?
#
loop_
_entity_poly.entity_id
_entity_poly.type
_entity_poly.pdbx_seq_one_letter_code
_entity_poly.pdbx_strand_id
1 'polypeptide(L)'
;MKFFLIEGNHDRISEELEAKLCFDFKARRLEADHFIFVHEFDKTEPKFQVTGHIHPGIVLNSSVKNLRLPCFVQTANQLLLPAFSEFTGLDTKNIPKGRKFFVFTDAEIQEL
;
A
#
# COMPACT_ATOMS: atom_id res chain seq x y z
N MET A 1 -2.41 -6.52 21.73
CA MET A 1 -2.14 -6.04 20.36
C MET A 1 -3.20 -5.01 20.05
N LYS A 2 -2.85 -3.87 19.44
CA LYS A 2 -3.82 -2.85 19.05
C LYS A 2 -3.94 -2.82 17.52
N PHE A 3 -5.16 -2.69 17.01
CA PHE A 3 -5.49 -2.61 15.60
C PHE A 3 -5.98 -1.21 15.24
N PHE A 4 -5.30 -0.59 14.28
CA PHE A 4 -5.63 0.73 13.77
C PHE A 4 -6.12 0.58 12.33
N LEU A 5 -7.31 1.10 12.04
CA LEU A 5 -7.82 1.22 10.67
C LEU A 5 -7.56 2.63 10.15
N ILE A 6 -6.76 2.73 9.10
CA ILE A 6 -6.60 3.97 8.32
C ILE A 6 -7.55 3.91 7.13
N GLU A 7 -8.62 4.69 7.19
CA GLU A 7 -9.74 4.61 6.26
C GLU A 7 -9.34 5.04 4.85
N GLY A 8 -9.70 4.21 3.87
CA GLY A 8 -9.73 4.55 2.46
C GLY A 8 -11.09 5.07 2.01
N ASN A 9 -11.10 5.75 0.86
CA ASN A 9 -12.29 6.39 0.29
C ASN A 9 -13.40 5.37 -0.08
N HIS A 10 -13.06 4.09 -0.20
CA HIS A 10 -13.95 2.98 -0.51
C HIS A 10 -14.38 2.17 0.72
N ASP A 11 -13.91 2.51 1.92
CA ASP A 11 -14.20 1.76 3.14
C ASP A 11 -15.61 2.06 3.65
N ARG A 12 -16.60 1.52 2.94
CA ARG A 12 -18.00 1.56 3.33
C ARG A 12 -18.32 0.32 4.14
N ILE A 13 -17.70 0.23 5.32
CA ILE A 13 -17.91 -0.85 6.28
C ILE A 13 -19.26 -0.60 6.98
N SER A 14 -20.12 -1.61 7.07
CA SER A 14 -21.36 -1.49 7.85
C SER A 14 -21.05 -1.41 9.34
N GLU A 15 -21.88 -0.70 10.11
CA GLU A 15 -21.72 -0.61 11.57
C GLU A 15 -21.66 -1.99 12.24
N GLU A 16 -22.43 -2.95 11.73
CA GLU A 16 -22.43 -4.33 12.22
C GLU A 16 -21.09 -5.04 12.00
N LEU A 17 -20.47 -4.84 10.83
CA LEU A 17 -19.16 -5.44 10.53
C LEU A 17 -18.05 -4.73 11.31
N GLU A 18 -18.13 -3.41 11.44
CA GLU A 18 -17.19 -2.61 12.23
C GLU A 18 -17.18 -3.05 13.69
N ALA A 19 -18.35 -3.28 14.29
CA ALA A 19 -18.48 -3.78 15.65
C ALA A 19 -17.87 -5.19 15.83
N LYS A 20 -17.88 -6.03 14.79
CA LYS A 20 -17.27 -7.38 14.81
C LYS A 20 -15.76 -7.37 14.60
N LEU A 21 -15.23 -6.38 13.87
CA LEU A 21 -13.81 -6.26 13.55
C LEU A 21 -12.97 -5.74 14.71
N CYS A 22 -13.60 -5.13 15.73
CA CYS A 22 -12.98 -4.75 17.00
C CYS A 22 -11.68 -3.93 16.84
N PHE A 23 -11.65 -2.98 15.91
CA PHE A 23 -10.53 -2.04 15.79
C PHE A 23 -10.41 -1.20 17.06
N ASP A 24 -9.19 -1.00 17.56
CA ASP A 24 -8.94 -0.12 18.70
C ASP A 24 -9.10 1.36 18.31
N PHE A 25 -8.74 1.69 17.06
CA PHE A 25 -8.79 3.06 16.55
C PHE A 25 -9.12 3.07 15.05
N LYS A 26 -9.87 4.08 14.64
CA LYS A 26 -10.22 4.37 13.26
C LYS A 26 -9.98 5.84 12.97
N ALA A 27 -9.25 6.13 11.90
CA ALA A 27 -8.94 7.49 11.50
C ALA A 27 -8.66 7.54 9.99
N ARG A 28 -8.74 8.73 9.39
CA ARG A 28 -8.27 8.94 8.00
C ARG A 28 -6.76 9.08 7.88
N ARG A 29 -6.09 9.38 8.99
CA ARG A 29 -4.66 9.70 9.06
C ARG A 29 -4.13 9.35 10.43
N LEU A 30 -2.92 8.78 10.46
CA LEU A 30 -2.17 8.57 11.69
C LEU A 30 -0.75 9.10 11.50
N GLU A 31 -0.34 10.02 12.37
CA GLU A 31 1.04 10.48 12.43
C GLU A 31 1.84 9.62 13.42
N ALA A 32 3.02 9.15 13.00
CA ALA A 32 3.97 8.44 13.85
C ALA A 32 5.38 8.96 13.56
N ASP A 33 5.87 9.85 14.41
CA ASP A 33 7.17 10.53 14.27
C ASP A 33 7.36 11.18 12.89
N HIS A 34 8.20 10.56 12.07
CA HIS A 34 8.59 11.01 10.72
C HIS A 34 7.66 10.47 9.62
N PHE A 35 6.68 9.64 9.99
CA PHE A 35 5.78 8.96 9.08
C PHE A 35 4.34 9.45 9.22
N ILE A 36 3.64 9.46 8.10
CA ILE A 36 2.20 9.62 8.03
C ILE A 36 1.62 8.36 7.38
N PHE A 37 0.69 7.71 8.05
CA PHE A 37 -0.13 6.63 7.47
C PHE A 37 -1.43 7.23 6.95
N VAL A 38 -1.63 7.16 5.65
CA VAL A 38 -2.83 7.63 4.92
C VAL A 38 -3.14 6.66 3.80
N HIS A 39 -4.42 6.44 3.49
CA HIS A 39 -4.78 5.46 2.46
C HIS A 39 -4.32 5.90 1.06
N GLU A 40 -4.50 7.18 0.74
CA GLU A 40 -4.12 7.79 -0.54
C GLU A 40 -3.07 8.88 -0.29
N PHE A 41 -2.13 9.00 -1.23
CA PHE A 41 -0.99 9.92 -1.09
C PHE A 41 -1.41 11.39 -1.17
N ASP A 42 -1.02 12.17 -0.15
CA ASP A 42 -1.25 13.61 -0.09
C ASP A 42 0.01 14.40 -0.49
N LYS A 43 -0.06 15.10 -1.62
CA LYS A 43 1.08 15.90 -2.13
C LYS A 43 1.40 17.12 -1.28
N THR A 44 0.48 17.56 -0.42
CA THR A 44 0.64 18.75 0.43
C THR A 44 1.41 18.44 1.70
N GLU A 45 1.53 17.15 2.05
CA GLU A 45 2.20 16.70 3.27
C GLU A 45 3.72 16.56 3.05
N PRO A 46 4.55 17.25 3.86
CA PRO A 46 6.00 17.22 3.70
C PRO A 46 6.66 15.97 4.30
N LYS A 47 5.96 15.25 5.19
CA LYS A 47 6.48 14.03 5.83
C LYS A 47 6.40 12.83 4.89
N PHE A 48 7.22 11.82 5.16
CA PHE A 48 7.19 10.58 4.42
C PHE A 48 5.89 9.82 4.70
N GLN A 49 5.23 9.34 3.65
CA GLN A 49 3.92 8.70 3.76
C GLN A 49 3.99 7.20 3.53
N VAL A 50 3.26 6.42 4.32
CA VAL A 50 3.00 5.00 4.06
C VAL A 50 1.56 4.87 3.59
N THR A 51 1.37 4.38 2.37
CA THR A 51 0.07 4.42 1.70
C THR A 51 -0.32 3.10 1.06
N GLY A 52 -1.61 2.95 0.74
CA GLY A 52 -2.17 1.85 -0.03
C GLY A 52 -2.81 2.33 -1.33
N HIS A 53 -4.05 1.93 -1.57
CA HIS A 53 -4.91 2.32 -2.69
C HIS A 53 -4.49 1.81 -4.09
N ILE A 54 -3.27 2.11 -4.54
CA ILE A 54 -2.86 1.93 -5.95
C ILE A 54 -2.54 0.46 -6.29
N HIS A 55 -2.39 -0.43 -5.30
CA HIS A 55 -2.10 -1.87 -5.52
C HIS A 55 -0.93 -2.09 -6.50
N PRO A 56 0.28 -1.64 -6.12
CA PRO A 56 1.43 -1.60 -7.02
C PRO A 56 1.81 -2.96 -7.58
N GLY A 57 1.98 -3.02 -8.91
CA GLY A 57 2.56 -4.16 -9.60
C GLY A 57 3.75 -3.78 -10.46
N ILE A 58 4.66 -4.73 -10.63
CA ILE A 58 5.73 -4.69 -11.62
C ILE A 58 5.56 -5.80 -12.65
N VAL A 59 5.89 -5.51 -13.90
CA VAL A 59 5.93 -6.50 -14.98
C VAL A 59 7.36 -6.96 -15.18
N LEU A 60 7.62 -8.22 -14.88
CA LEU A 60 8.87 -8.89 -15.22
C LEU A 60 8.72 -9.56 -16.59
N ASN A 61 9.43 -9.04 -17.58
CA ASN A 61 9.42 -9.58 -18.92
C ASN A 61 10.50 -10.66 -19.04
N SER A 62 10.10 -11.87 -19.43
CA SER A 62 11.00 -12.94 -19.84
C SER A 62 10.70 -13.31 -21.29
N SER A 63 11.67 -13.94 -21.96
CA SER A 63 11.54 -14.47 -23.31
C SER A 63 10.38 -15.48 -23.46
N VAL A 64 9.93 -16.09 -22.35
CA VAL A 64 8.87 -17.11 -22.35
C VAL A 64 7.52 -16.56 -21.85
N LYS A 65 7.51 -15.66 -20.87
CA LYS A 65 6.29 -15.13 -20.26
C LYS A 65 6.52 -13.79 -19.57
N ASN A 66 5.51 -12.93 -19.62
CA ASN A 66 5.45 -11.74 -18.78
C ASN A 66 4.72 -12.07 -17.48
N LEU A 67 5.39 -11.85 -16.35
CA LEU A 67 4.83 -12.05 -15.02
C LEU A 67 4.49 -10.69 -14.41
N ARG A 68 3.34 -10.59 -13.75
CA ARG A 68 2.97 -9.42 -12.96
C ARG A 68 3.03 -9.81 -11.49
N LEU A 69 3.83 -9.08 -10.72
CA LEU A 69 4.02 -9.35 -9.30
C LEU A 69 3.62 -8.13 -8.46
N PRO A 70 2.96 -8.33 -7.31
CA PRO A 70 2.85 -7.29 -6.32
C PRO A 70 4.24 -6.88 -5.83
N CYS A 71 4.39 -5.63 -5.44
CA CYS A 71 5.66 -5.10 -4.97
C CYS A 71 5.44 -3.95 -3.99
N PHE A 72 6.43 -3.65 -3.15
CA PHE A 72 6.50 -2.35 -2.51
C PHE A 72 7.09 -1.34 -3.50
N VAL A 73 6.62 -0.10 -3.44
CA VAL A 73 7.23 0.99 -4.20
C VAL A 73 7.67 2.07 -3.24
N GLN A 74 8.96 2.40 -3.25
CA GLN A 74 9.51 3.51 -2.49
C GLN A 74 9.84 4.67 -3.42
N THR A 75 9.41 5.87 -3.04
CA THR A 75 9.84 7.14 -3.61
C THR A 75 10.63 7.94 -2.57
N ALA A 76 11.02 9.17 -2.88
CA ALA A 76 11.65 10.06 -1.91
C ALA A 76 10.76 10.39 -0.70
N ASN A 77 9.44 10.33 -0.83
CA ASN A 77 8.48 10.78 0.20
C ASN A 77 7.32 9.79 0.44
N GLN A 78 7.37 8.59 -0.12
CA GLN A 78 6.28 7.63 -0.03
C GLN A 78 6.81 6.19 -0.02
N LEU A 79 6.21 5.35 0.81
CA LEU A 79 6.21 3.89 0.68
C LEU A 79 4.79 3.46 0.34
N LEU A 80 4.62 2.93 -0.86
CA LEU A 80 3.37 2.36 -1.33
C LEU A 80 3.39 0.85 -1.06
N LEU A 81 2.43 0.39 -0.26
CA LEU A 81 2.29 -1.00 0.14
C LEU A 81 1.56 -1.82 -0.95
N PRO A 82 1.95 -3.09 -1.17
CA PRO A 82 1.17 -4.01 -1.98
C PRO A 82 -0.19 -4.27 -1.34
N ALA A 83 -1.17 -4.69 -2.14
CA ALA A 83 -2.41 -5.21 -1.60
C ALA A 83 -2.14 -6.48 -0.78
N PHE A 84 -2.76 -6.58 0.39
CA PHE A 84 -2.67 -7.79 1.21
C PHE A 84 -3.44 -8.98 0.61
N SER A 85 -4.48 -8.69 -0.19
CA SER A 85 -5.34 -9.70 -0.80
C SER A 85 -4.80 -10.14 -2.17
N GLU A 86 -4.75 -11.45 -2.38
CA GLU A 86 -4.36 -12.09 -3.66
C GLU A 86 -5.38 -11.83 -4.78
N PHE A 87 -6.62 -11.44 -4.44
CA PHE A 87 -7.73 -11.30 -5.39
C PHE A 87 -7.83 -9.92 -6.05
N THR A 88 -6.87 -9.03 -5.81
CA THR A 88 -6.90 -7.68 -6.37
C THR A 88 -6.07 -7.58 -7.65
N GLY A 89 -6.54 -6.78 -8.61
CA GLY A 89 -5.73 -6.43 -9.77
C GLY A 89 -4.50 -5.60 -9.37
N LEU A 90 -3.45 -5.66 -10.18
CA LEU A 90 -2.23 -4.88 -10.00
C LEU A 90 -2.21 -3.67 -10.92
N ASP A 91 -1.90 -2.50 -10.38
CA ASP A 91 -1.63 -1.30 -11.16
C ASP A 91 -0.14 -1.22 -11.51
N THR A 92 0.18 -1.27 -12.80
CA THR A 92 1.55 -1.14 -13.30
C THR A 92 1.79 0.20 -14.00
N LYS A 93 0.78 1.07 -14.07
CA LYS A 93 0.77 2.30 -14.87
C LYS A 93 0.79 3.55 -14.00
N ASN A 94 0.04 3.57 -12.90
CA ASN A 94 -0.12 4.73 -12.02
C ASN A 94 0.90 4.74 -10.86
N ILE A 95 2.10 4.21 -11.11
CA ILE A 95 3.17 4.22 -10.12
C ILE A 95 3.90 5.58 -10.16
N PRO A 96 4.32 6.17 -9.02
CA PRO A 96 5.02 7.47 -8.97
C PRO A 96 6.44 7.45 -9.54
N LYS A 97 6.91 8.49 -10.24
CA LYS A 97 8.27 8.54 -10.83
C LYS A 97 9.39 8.58 -9.76
N GLY A 98 10.63 8.27 -10.16
CA GLY A 98 11.80 8.37 -9.26
C GLY A 98 11.72 7.37 -8.11
N ARG A 99 11.49 6.10 -8.46
CA ARG A 99 11.04 5.04 -7.56
C ARG A 99 11.98 3.85 -7.55
N LYS A 100 11.94 3.12 -6.46
CA LYS A 100 12.52 1.77 -6.31
C LYS A 100 11.41 0.76 -6.13
N PHE A 101 11.56 -0.41 -6.75
CA PHE A 101 10.64 -1.51 -6.60
C PHE A 101 11.26 -2.57 -5.70
N PHE A 102 10.46 -3.09 -4.77
CA PHE A 102 10.85 -4.23 -3.96
C PHE A 102 9.85 -5.35 -4.17
N VAL A 103 10.28 -6.41 -4.85
CA VAL A 103 9.48 -7.62 -5.05
C VAL A 103 9.70 -8.55 -3.88
N PHE A 104 8.67 -9.29 -3.49
CA PHE A 104 8.73 -10.18 -2.35
C PHE A 104 8.17 -11.55 -2.69
N THR A 105 8.68 -12.54 -1.97
CA THR A 105 8.18 -13.91 -1.89
C THR A 105 7.93 -14.24 -0.42
N ASP A 106 7.46 -15.45 -0.12
CA ASP A 106 7.31 -15.92 1.25
C ASP A 106 8.66 -15.97 2.01
N ALA A 107 9.79 -16.00 1.30
CA ALA A 107 11.12 -16.17 1.88
C ALA A 107 11.94 -14.89 1.94
N GLU A 108 11.77 -13.96 0.98
CA GLU A 108 12.66 -12.81 0.83
C GLU A 108 12.02 -11.60 0.15
N ILE A 109 12.69 -10.45 0.29
CA ILE A 109 12.38 -9.20 -0.40
C ILE A 109 13.63 -8.74 -1.15
N GLN A 110 13.49 -8.40 -2.43
CA GLN A 110 14.58 -7.97 -3.31
C GLN A 110 14.27 -6.63 -3.99
N GLU A 111 15.26 -5.73 -4.01
CA GLU A 111 15.23 -4.49 -4.79
C GLU A 111 15.52 -4.79 -6.27
N LEU A 112 14.75 -4.17 -7.18
CA LEU A 112 14.91 -4.26 -8.63
C LEU A 112 15.42 -2.96 -9.25
#